data_AF-A0A2W6Z0Z1-F1
#
_entry.id   AF-A0A2W6Z0Z1-F1
#
_cell.length_a   1.000
_cell.length_b   1.000
_cell.length_c   1.000
_cell.angle_alpha   90.00
_cell.angle_beta   90.00
_cell.angle_gamma   90.00
#
_symmetry.space_group_name_H-M   'P 1'
#
loop_
_entity.id
_entity.type
_entity.pdbx_description
1 polymer ?
#
loop_
_entity_poly.entity_id
_entity_poly.type
_entity_poly.pdbx_seq_one_letter_code
_entity_poly.pdbx_strand_id
1 'polypeptide(L)'
;MRSNMLRLLNRWFRKSKTVNNEPINKVSLIVIILIDIFILSNVFIGLSEISIWHVSPFQAYPCYGEWQNYQNKTTGERDFEIISNSLNSQLNNELSNRQSLKQTYVENIRGNLGNVSQTCLNYADYQDQINNSQNQEILKNINQEQLSIDNLGRANVSIRAQYDSTLLEKIAEQPQNQSINQVSADKAKKQLDQNNRKIAIAEAKISTAKQEIISKPESLRLIAYLQDQSEFQSLKSSYQQASFWYPTIQFLFQAGFLVPLILIALFVHRYAQNKRYGLVSLISWHLLVIFLIPLLLKILEFLQIGIIFQFLRNVLSTLFGGLFFLINYVYIFIVPVAGFAVIKFFQRFVFNPKAQIAKKLQNSCCVSCGKKIRNHDIYCPHCGYHQYVECQNCHASTYRDLSFCNHCGHPQDELPNQNQ
;
A
#
# COMPACT_ATOMS: atom_id res chain seq x y z
N MET A 1 22.35 21.74 -17.33
CA MET A 1 21.16 21.09 -16.71
C MET A 1 20.93 21.56 -15.25
N ARG A 2 21.95 21.51 -14.38
CA ARG A 2 21.89 21.99 -12.97
C ARG A 2 21.49 23.48 -12.81
N SER A 3 21.92 24.36 -13.73
CA SER A 3 21.60 25.80 -13.70
C SER A 3 20.12 26.11 -13.96
N ASN A 4 19.45 25.37 -14.86
CA ASN A 4 18.02 25.58 -15.14
C ASN A 4 17.14 25.04 -14.01
N MET A 5 17.51 23.92 -13.37
CA MET A 5 16.80 23.37 -12.22
C MET A 5 16.94 24.29 -10.99
N LEU A 6 18.14 24.82 -10.73
CA LEU A 6 18.37 25.80 -9.66
C LEU A 6 17.68 27.14 -9.95
N ARG A 7 17.63 27.60 -11.21
CA ARG A 7 16.84 28.80 -11.60
C ARG A 7 15.34 28.57 -11.43
N LEU A 8 14.83 27.37 -11.71
CA LEU A 8 13.44 26.99 -11.49
C LEU A 8 13.11 26.92 -9.99
N LEU A 9 13.94 26.24 -9.19
CA LEU A 9 13.83 26.20 -7.73
C LEU A 9 13.94 27.61 -7.11
N ASN A 10 14.86 28.45 -7.55
CA ASN A 10 14.99 29.82 -7.04
C ASN A 10 13.81 30.72 -7.44
N ARG A 11 13.26 30.57 -8.65
CA ARG A 11 12.01 31.24 -9.05
C ARG A 11 10.81 30.72 -8.26
N TRP A 12 10.81 29.43 -7.94
CA TRP A 12 9.79 28.74 -7.13
C TRP A 12 9.80 29.25 -5.68
N PHE A 13 10.97 29.33 -5.04
CA PHE A 13 11.12 29.90 -3.70
C PHE A 13 10.88 31.42 -3.65
N ARG A 14 11.24 32.17 -4.71
CA ARG A 14 11.01 33.62 -4.75
C ARG A 14 9.54 33.99 -4.85
N LYS A 15 8.73 33.25 -5.63
CA LYS A 15 7.27 33.46 -5.72
C LYS A 15 6.51 33.04 -4.45
N SER A 16 7.11 32.15 -3.67
CA SER A 16 6.54 31.65 -2.41
C SER A 16 6.71 32.64 -1.24
N LYS A 17 7.68 33.56 -1.32
CA LYS A 17 8.07 34.48 -0.23
C LYS A 17 7.68 35.95 -0.44
N THR A 18 7.07 36.30 -1.57
CA THR A 18 6.75 37.70 -1.88
C THR A 18 5.28 37.90 -2.25
N VAL A 19 4.63 38.86 -1.60
CA VAL A 19 3.32 39.40 -2.00
C VAL A 19 3.61 40.74 -2.65
N ASN A 20 3.20 40.96 -3.90
CA ASN A 20 3.42 42.23 -4.60
C ASN A 20 4.89 42.75 -4.58
N ASN A 21 5.87 41.83 -4.59
CA ASN A 21 7.32 42.10 -4.46
C ASN A 21 7.81 42.60 -3.08
N GLU A 22 6.98 42.55 -2.03
CA GLU A 22 7.40 42.78 -0.65
C GLU A 22 7.66 41.44 0.07
N PRO A 23 8.73 41.34 0.88
CA PRO A 23 9.00 40.14 1.68
C PRO A 23 7.94 39.98 2.78
N ILE A 24 7.37 38.78 2.87
CA ILE A 24 6.36 38.45 3.88
C ILE A 24 6.99 38.51 5.28
N ASN A 25 6.24 39.04 6.27
CA ASN A 25 6.64 39.05 7.68
C ASN A 25 6.96 37.62 8.17
N LYS A 26 8.03 37.44 8.95
CA LYS A 26 8.45 36.13 9.50
C LYS A 26 7.31 35.41 10.23
N VAL A 27 6.46 36.16 10.95
CA VAL A 27 5.28 35.61 11.65
C VAL A 27 4.25 35.05 10.65
N SER A 28 3.94 35.80 9.60
CA SER A 28 3.02 35.35 8.55
C SER A 28 3.54 34.13 7.80
N LEU A 29 4.87 34.02 7.61
CA LEU A 29 5.50 32.85 6.99
C LEU A 29 5.37 31.60 7.87
N ILE A 30 5.54 31.73 9.20
CA ILE A 30 5.32 30.61 10.14
C ILE A 30 3.86 30.14 10.09
N VAL A 31 2.91 31.08 10.10
CA VAL A 31 1.47 30.76 10.03
C VAL A 31 1.12 30.01 8.74
N ILE A 32 1.63 30.46 7.59
CA ILE A 32 1.42 29.77 6.30
C ILE A 32 1.96 28.34 6.36
N ILE A 33 3.18 28.13 6.87
CA ILE A 33 3.76 26.78 6.97
C ILE A 33 2.91 25.86 7.87
N LEU A 34 2.40 26.35 9.00
CA LEU A 34 1.53 25.56 9.88
C LEU A 34 0.22 25.16 9.19
N ILE A 35 -0.40 26.09 8.47
CA ILE A 35 -1.60 25.82 7.66
C ILE A 35 -1.29 24.79 6.58
N ASP A 36 -0.16 24.92 5.90
CA ASP A 36 0.24 24.03 4.82
C ASP A 36 0.47 22.59 5.33
N ILE A 37 1.12 22.43 6.50
CA ILE A 37 1.28 21.13 7.15
C ILE A 37 -0.07 20.53 7.53
N PHE A 38 -0.97 21.35 8.09
CA PHE A 38 -2.32 20.89 8.45
C PHE A 38 -3.10 20.42 7.22
N ILE A 39 -3.08 21.18 6.13
CA ILE A 39 -3.72 20.81 4.86
C ILE A 39 -3.09 19.52 4.31
N LEU A 40 -1.76 19.44 4.28
CA LEU A 40 -1.04 18.27 3.78
C LEU A 40 -1.42 17.00 4.56
N SER A 41 -1.50 17.09 5.89
CA SER A 41 -1.92 15.98 6.75
C SER A 41 -3.34 15.49 6.40
N ASN A 42 -4.29 16.41 6.30
CA ASN A 42 -5.67 16.08 5.93
C ASN A 42 -5.76 15.48 4.51
N VAL A 43 -4.96 15.96 3.56
CA VAL A 43 -4.89 15.38 2.22
C VAL A 43 -4.36 13.95 2.26
N PHE A 44 -3.33 13.66 3.07
CA PHE A 44 -2.83 12.29 3.23
C PHE A 44 -3.85 11.36 3.90
N ILE A 45 -4.60 11.85 4.89
CA ILE A 45 -5.69 11.09 5.51
C ILE A 45 -6.76 10.76 4.47
N GLY A 46 -7.27 11.76 3.74
CA GLY A 46 -8.27 11.54 2.69
C GLY A 46 -7.76 10.62 1.57
N LEU A 47 -6.48 10.71 1.21
CA LEU A 47 -5.83 9.79 0.28
C LEU A 47 -5.76 8.35 0.78
N SER A 48 -5.58 8.16 2.09
CA SER A 48 -5.57 6.83 2.71
C SER A 48 -6.98 6.23 2.69
N GLU A 49 -7.98 7.00 3.11
CA GLU A 49 -9.39 6.59 3.15
C GLU A 49 -9.93 6.23 1.76
N ILE A 50 -9.71 7.09 0.76
CA ILE A 50 -10.19 6.81 -0.60
C ILE A 50 -9.49 5.59 -1.23
N SER A 51 -8.30 5.27 -0.76
CA SER A 51 -7.52 4.14 -1.28
C SER A 51 -8.02 2.78 -0.84
N ILE A 52 -8.72 2.72 0.29
CA ILE A 52 -9.35 1.49 0.80
C ILE A 52 -10.84 1.39 0.44
N TRP A 53 -11.37 2.38 -0.29
CA TRP A 53 -12.79 2.44 -0.60
C TRP A 53 -13.24 1.31 -1.54
N HIS A 54 -12.41 0.95 -2.53
CA HIS A 54 -12.65 -0.23 -3.35
C HIS A 54 -12.23 -1.49 -2.59
N VAL A 55 -13.01 -2.56 -2.68
CA VAL A 55 -12.69 -3.83 -2.02
C VAL A 55 -11.32 -4.35 -2.44
N SER A 56 -10.51 -4.76 -1.47
CA SER A 56 -9.23 -5.42 -1.75
C SER A 56 -9.43 -6.84 -2.27
N PRO A 57 -8.44 -7.44 -2.94
CA PRO A 57 -8.51 -8.83 -3.42
C PRO A 57 -8.78 -9.82 -2.29
N PHE A 58 -8.22 -9.59 -1.11
CA PHE A 58 -8.45 -10.40 0.08
C PHE A 58 -9.86 -10.24 0.65
N GLN A 59 -10.48 -9.06 0.51
CA GLN A 59 -11.87 -8.84 0.91
C GLN A 59 -12.86 -9.40 -0.13
N ALA A 60 -12.54 -9.32 -1.42
CA ALA A 60 -13.36 -9.87 -2.49
C ALA A 60 -13.30 -11.41 -2.56
N TYR A 61 -12.14 -12.00 -2.22
CA TYR A 61 -11.91 -13.45 -2.24
C TYR A 61 -11.29 -13.96 -0.92
N PRO A 62 -11.99 -13.80 0.21
CA PRO A 62 -11.44 -14.14 1.54
C PRO A 62 -11.12 -15.63 1.70
N CYS A 63 -11.82 -16.50 0.98
CA CYS A 63 -11.61 -17.95 1.01
C CYS A 63 -10.35 -18.42 0.25
N TYR A 64 -9.74 -17.57 -0.59
CA TYR A 64 -8.65 -17.99 -1.48
C TYR A 64 -7.44 -18.55 -0.73
N GLY A 65 -7.03 -17.91 0.37
CA GLY A 65 -5.85 -18.34 1.13
C GLY A 65 -6.02 -19.72 1.76
N GLU A 66 -7.17 -19.97 2.39
CA GLU A 66 -7.47 -21.27 3.00
C GLU A 66 -7.61 -22.37 1.94
N TRP A 67 -8.30 -22.08 0.83
CA TRP A 67 -8.47 -23.04 -0.27
C TRP A 67 -7.13 -23.34 -0.95
N GLN A 68 -6.27 -22.34 -1.15
CA GLN A 68 -4.93 -22.56 -1.69
C GLN A 68 -4.09 -23.46 -0.77
N ASN A 69 -4.18 -23.25 0.54
CA ASN A 69 -3.49 -24.11 1.52
C ASN A 69 -4.02 -25.55 1.48
N TYR A 70 -5.34 -25.74 1.32
CA TYR A 70 -5.94 -27.06 1.15
C TYR A 70 -5.42 -27.78 -0.11
N GLN A 71 -5.30 -27.07 -1.24
CA GLN A 71 -4.82 -27.62 -2.51
C GLN A 71 -3.33 -27.97 -2.48
N ASN A 72 -2.51 -27.17 -1.79
CA ASN A 72 -1.08 -27.41 -1.69
C ASN A 72 -0.72 -28.58 -0.77
N LYS A 73 -1.64 -29.01 0.10
CA LYS A 73 -1.42 -30.13 1.02
C LYS A 73 -1.67 -31.47 0.32
N THR A 74 -0.60 -32.26 0.19
CA THR A 74 -0.60 -33.60 -0.42
C THR A 74 -0.56 -34.74 0.60
N THR A 75 -0.40 -34.44 1.89
CA THR A 75 -0.26 -35.43 2.97
C THR A 75 -1.44 -35.43 3.94
N GLY A 76 -1.53 -36.51 4.74
CA GLY A 76 -2.71 -36.96 5.48
C GLY A 76 -3.36 -35.95 6.43
N GLU A 77 -4.68 -36.11 6.56
CA GLU A 77 -5.62 -35.32 7.39
C GLU A 77 -6.00 -33.91 6.93
N ARG A 78 -5.67 -33.49 5.69
CA ARG A 78 -6.09 -32.16 5.17
C ARG A 78 -7.59 -31.86 5.30
N ASP A 79 -8.43 -32.88 5.12
CA ASP A 79 -9.89 -32.77 5.19
C ASP A 79 -10.36 -32.53 6.63
N PHE A 80 -9.74 -33.21 7.60
CA PHE A 80 -10.02 -32.96 9.00
C PHE A 80 -9.52 -31.58 9.44
N GLU A 81 -8.36 -31.14 8.96
CA GLU A 81 -7.76 -29.88 9.37
C GLU A 81 -8.58 -28.66 8.91
N ILE A 82 -9.08 -28.66 7.67
CA ILE A 82 -9.92 -27.55 7.19
C ILE A 82 -11.24 -27.48 7.97
N ILE A 83 -11.80 -28.64 8.33
CA ILE A 83 -13.00 -28.72 9.16
C ILE A 83 -12.71 -28.26 10.59
N SER A 84 -11.64 -28.74 11.21
CA SER A 84 -11.31 -28.39 12.59
C SER A 84 -10.97 -26.90 12.73
N ASN A 85 -10.35 -26.28 11.73
CA ASN A 85 -10.11 -24.84 11.70
C ASN A 85 -11.42 -24.03 11.68
N SER A 86 -12.41 -24.45 10.87
CA SER A 86 -13.74 -23.83 10.85
C SER A 86 -14.44 -23.88 12.22
N LEU A 87 -14.31 -25.01 12.92
CA LEU A 87 -14.92 -25.25 14.23
C LEU A 87 -14.16 -24.57 15.40
N ASN A 88 -12.83 -24.53 15.35
CA ASN A 88 -11.97 -23.94 16.40
C ASN A 88 -12.12 -22.42 16.49
N SER A 89 -12.36 -21.74 15.36
CA SER A 89 -12.52 -20.29 15.32
C SER A 89 -13.64 -19.75 16.23
N GLN A 90 -14.53 -20.61 16.72
CA GLN A 90 -15.73 -20.24 17.47
C GLN A 90 -15.91 -20.97 18.82
N LEU A 91 -14.89 -21.70 19.29
CA LEU A 91 -14.93 -22.44 20.56
C LEU A 91 -14.92 -21.52 21.81
N ASN A 92 -14.50 -20.27 21.65
CA ASN A 92 -14.40 -19.28 22.73
C ASN A 92 -15.60 -18.31 22.84
N ASN A 93 -16.55 -18.36 21.89
CA ASN A 93 -17.72 -17.47 21.86
C ASN A 93 -19.00 -18.25 22.20
N GLU A 94 -19.84 -17.68 23.08
CA GLU A 94 -21.17 -18.22 23.40
C GLU A 94 -21.99 -18.43 22.11
N LEU A 95 -22.65 -19.59 22.01
CA LEU A 95 -23.41 -20.03 20.83
C LEU A 95 -24.42 -18.98 20.34
N SER A 96 -24.97 -18.20 21.27
CA SER A 96 -26.03 -17.21 21.08
C SER A 96 -25.57 -15.92 20.37
N ASN A 97 -24.26 -15.62 20.36
CA ASN A 97 -23.70 -14.40 19.77
C ASN A 97 -22.81 -14.70 18.55
N ARG A 98 -23.02 -15.86 17.92
CA ARG A 98 -22.21 -16.33 16.80
C ARG A 98 -22.71 -15.73 15.50
N GLN A 99 -21.86 -14.88 14.95
CA GLN A 99 -22.04 -14.39 13.60
C GLN A 99 -21.61 -15.47 12.61
N SER A 100 -22.44 -15.74 11.61
CA SER A 100 -22.08 -16.65 10.52
C SER A 100 -20.86 -16.11 9.77
N LEU A 101 -20.01 -17.00 9.26
CA LEU A 101 -18.86 -16.62 8.46
C LEU A 101 -19.30 -15.86 7.21
N LYS A 102 -20.41 -16.29 6.61
CA LYS A 102 -21.02 -15.60 5.46
C LYS A 102 -21.42 -14.16 5.80
N GLN A 103 -22.02 -13.92 6.96
CA GLN A 103 -22.31 -12.55 7.42
C GLN A 103 -21.03 -11.76 7.66
N THR A 104 -20.02 -12.36 8.29
CA THR A 104 -18.71 -11.74 8.50
C THR A 104 -18.11 -11.26 7.19
N TYR A 105 -18.16 -12.07 6.12
CA TYR A 105 -17.66 -11.68 4.80
C TYR A 105 -18.41 -10.47 4.23
N VAL A 106 -19.73 -10.44 4.34
CA VAL A 106 -20.57 -9.34 3.82
C VAL A 106 -20.37 -8.05 4.63
N GLU A 107 -20.26 -8.16 5.96
CA GLU A 107 -20.10 -6.99 6.83
C GLU A 107 -18.71 -6.37 6.72
N ASN A 108 -17.67 -7.18 6.49
CA ASN A 108 -16.29 -6.71 6.30
C ASN A 108 -16.10 -5.81 5.07
N ILE A 109 -17.07 -5.80 4.14
CA ILE A 109 -17.05 -4.92 2.96
C ILE A 109 -18.15 -3.86 3.00
N ARG A 110 -18.88 -3.72 4.12
CA ARG A 110 -19.99 -2.77 4.21
C ARG A 110 -19.48 -1.34 4.06
N GLY A 111 -19.96 -0.65 3.02
CA GLY A 111 -19.55 0.72 2.69
C GLY A 111 -18.41 0.80 1.66
N ASN A 112 -17.85 -0.35 1.25
CA ASN A 112 -16.85 -0.43 0.20
C ASN A 112 -17.51 -0.63 -1.17
N LEU A 113 -16.83 -0.20 -2.22
CA LEU A 113 -17.23 -0.46 -3.60
C LEU A 113 -16.76 -1.85 -4.03
N GLY A 114 -17.71 -2.75 -4.30
CA GLY A 114 -17.46 -4.11 -4.77
C GLY A 114 -18.25 -5.15 -3.95
N ASN A 115 -18.10 -6.42 -4.31
CA ASN A 115 -18.81 -7.52 -3.67
C ASN A 115 -17.85 -8.68 -3.37
N VAL A 116 -18.18 -9.48 -2.35
CA VAL A 116 -17.52 -10.76 -2.12
C VAL A 116 -17.91 -11.72 -3.24
N SER A 117 -16.95 -12.52 -3.72
CA SER A 117 -17.18 -13.55 -4.72
C SER A 117 -18.21 -14.57 -4.24
N GLN A 118 -19.15 -14.93 -5.13
CA GLN A 118 -20.14 -15.97 -4.84
C GLN A 118 -19.48 -17.30 -4.46
N THR A 119 -18.33 -17.63 -5.06
CA THR A 119 -17.55 -18.82 -4.73
C THR A 119 -17.13 -18.84 -3.25
N CYS A 120 -16.73 -17.69 -2.71
CA CYS A 120 -16.37 -17.56 -1.29
C CYS A 120 -17.60 -17.46 -0.36
N LEU A 121 -18.72 -16.91 -0.85
CA LEU A 121 -19.98 -16.93 -0.10
C LEU A 121 -20.52 -18.36 0.05
N ASN A 122 -20.42 -19.18 -0.99
CA ASN A 122 -20.79 -20.61 -0.95
C ASN A 122 -19.85 -21.39 -0.02
N TYR A 123 -18.53 -21.13 -0.09
CA TYR A 123 -17.55 -21.69 0.83
C TYR A 123 -17.92 -21.39 2.30
N ALA A 124 -18.22 -20.12 2.60
CA ALA A 124 -18.62 -19.71 3.94
C ALA A 124 -19.92 -20.38 4.39
N ASP A 125 -20.90 -20.51 3.49
CA ASP A 125 -22.16 -21.19 3.76
C ASP A 125 -21.94 -22.67 4.16
N TYR A 126 -21.05 -23.37 3.46
CA TYR A 126 -20.69 -24.75 3.81
C TYR A 126 -19.98 -24.85 5.16
N GLN A 127 -19.08 -23.90 5.47
CA GLN A 127 -18.44 -23.85 6.79
C GLN A 127 -19.44 -23.56 7.92
N ASP A 128 -20.40 -22.66 7.68
CA ASP A 128 -21.47 -22.35 8.63
C ASP A 128 -22.37 -23.58 8.90
N GLN A 129 -22.64 -24.41 7.89
CA GLN A 129 -23.40 -25.66 8.04
C GLN A 129 -22.65 -26.73 8.87
N ILE A 130 -21.33 -26.85 8.68
CA ILE A 130 -20.48 -27.75 9.46
C ILE A 130 -20.43 -27.33 10.92
N ASN A 131 -20.55 -26.03 11.19
CA ASN A 131 -20.45 -25.47 12.51
C ASN A 131 -21.75 -25.59 13.32
N ASN A 132 -22.08 -26.83 13.70
CA ASN A 132 -23.21 -27.17 14.55
C ASN A 132 -22.75 -27.73 15.92
N SER A 133 -23.67 -27.79 16.89
CA SER A 133 -23.38 -28.23 18.26
C SER A 133 -22.79 -29.63 18.33
N GLN A 134 -23.27 -30.56 17.50
CA GLN A 134 -22.79 -31.94 17.49
C GLN A 134 -21.32 -32.02 17.01
N ASN A 135 -20.97 -31.30 15.94
CA ASN A 135 -19.59 -31.27 15.44
C ASN A 135 -18.63 -30.59 16.43
N GLN A 136 -19.10 -29.57 17.14
CA GLN A 136 -18.33 -28.93 18.20
C GLN A 136 -18.09 -29.85 19.40
N GLU A 137 -19.08 -30.64 19.78
CA GLU A 137 -18.92 -31.63 20.85
C GLU A 137 -17.90 -32.71 20.48
N ILE A 138 -17.95 -33.23 19.24
CA ILE A 138 -16.96 -34.20 18.76
C ILE A 138 -15.56 -33.58 18.77
N LEU A 139 -15.39 -32.35 18.29
CA LEU A 139 -14.10 -31.66 18.33
C LEU A 139 -13.60 -31.42 19.76
N LYS A 140 -14.50 -31.08 20.69
CA LYS A 140 -14.17 -30.93 22.11
C LYS A 140 -13.67 -32.25 22.69
N ASN A 141 -14.31 -33.37 22.36
CA ASN A 141 -13.89 -34.70 22.79
C ASN A 141 -12.52 -35.08 22.21
N ILE A 142 -12.27 -34.76 20.93
CA ILE A 142 -10.94 -34.93 20.30
C ILE A 142 -9.88 -34.15 21.08
N ASN A 143 -10.13 -32.86 21.35
CA ASN A 143 -9.20 -32.01 22.09
C ASN A 143 -8.95 -32.54 23.52
N GLN A 144 -9.96 -33.07 24.19
CA GLN A 144 -9.82 -33.69 25.52
C GLN A 144 -8.98 -34.96 25.50
N GLU A 145 -9.20 -35.86 24.53
CA GLU A 145 -8.39 -37.07 24.37
C GLU A 145 -6.94 -36.72 23.98
N GLN A 146 -6.73 -35.68 23.17
CA GLN A 146 -5.38 -35.18 22.83
C GLN A 146 -4.65 -34.66 24.07
N LEU A 147 -5.32 -33.86 24.92
CA LEU A 147 -4.77 -33.42 26.20
C LEU A 147 -4.44 -34.60 27.13
N SER A 148 -5.25 -35.65 27.12
CA SER A 148 -4.99 -36.89 27.87
C SER A 148 -3.71 -37.58 27.38
N ILE A 149 -3.53 -37.71 26.06
CA ILE A 149 -2.31 -38.25 25.44
C ILE A 149 -1.08 -37.41 25.84
N ASP A 150 -1.17 -36.09 25.75
CA ASP A 150 -0.05 -35.20 26.09
C ASP A 150 0.33 -35.31 27.58
N ASN A 151 -0.66 -35.43 28.47
CA ASN A 151 -0.44 -35.64 29.90
C ASN A 151 0.23 -36.98 30.19
N LEU A 152 -0.27 -38.07 29.59
CA LEU A 152 0.31 -39.41 29.73
C LEU A 152 1.72 -39.48 29.11
N GLY A 153 1.93 -38.81 27.98
CA GLY A 153 3.23 -38.69 27.31
C GLY A 153 4.26 -38.01 28.20
N ARG A 154 3.90 -36.86 28.80
CA ARG A 154 4.75 -36.16 29.77
C ARG A 154 5.05 -37.02 31.01
N ALA A 155 4.04 -37.72 31.54
CA ALA A 155 4.23 -38.64 32.65
C ALA A 155 5.18 -39.79 32.28
N ASN A 156 5.05 -40.36 31.08
CA ASN A 156 5.92 -41.42 30.59
C ASN A 156 7.38 -40.99 30.45
N VAL A 157 7.65 -39.75 30.05
CA VAL A 157 9.03 -39.20 30.03
C VAL A 157 9.63 -39.20 31.44
N SER A 158 8.88 -38.74 32.45
CA SER A 158 9.34 -38.74 33.84
C SER A 158 9.55 -40.16 34.39
N ILE A 159 8.64 -41.09 34.09
CA ILE A 159 8.75 -42.49 34.53
C ILE A 159 9.94 -43.18 33.88
N ARG A 160 10.22 -42.94 32.59
CA ARG A 160 11.40 -43.49 31.90
C ARG A 160 12.71 -43.03 32.54
N ALA A 161 12.82 -41.75 32.88
CA ALA A 161 14.01 -41.22 33.56
C ALA A 161 14.26 -41.93 34.92
N GLN A 162 13.21 -42.16 35.71
CA GLN A 162 13.31 -42.89 36.98
C GLN A 162 13.57 -44.39 36.76
N TYR A 163 12.99 -44.99 35.72
CA TYR A 163 13.21 -46.40 35.37
C TYR A 163 14.67 -46.66 35.02
N ASP A 164 15.29 -45.82 34.19
CA ASP A 164 16.69 -45.99 33.77
C ASP A 164 17.64 -45.90 34.98
N SER A 165 17.41 -44.95 35.89
CA SER A 165 18.18 -44.84 37.14
C SER A 165 17.96 -46.02 38.08
N THR A 166 16.72 -46.45 38.30
CA THR A 166 16.43 -47.62 39.17
C THR A 166 16.88 -48.95 38.58
N LEU A 167 16.94 -49.06 37.26
CA LEU A 167 17.51 -50.22 36.60
C LEU A 167 19.02 -50.32 36.83
N LEU A 168 19.74 -49.19 36.74
CA LEU A 168 21.17 -49.13 37.07
C LEU A 168 21.42 -49.45 38.55
N GLU A 169 20.61 -48.91 39.47
CA GLU A 169 20.67 -49.25 40.90
C GLU A 169 20.43 -50.75 41.14
N LYS A 170 19.47 -51.35 40.43
CA LYS A 170 19.19 -52.80 40.49
C LYS A 170 20.36 -53.65 39.95
N ILE A 171 21.04 -53.19 38.89
CA ILE A 171 22.24 -53.83 38.34
C ILE A 171 23.42 -53.69 39.31
N ALA A 172 23.50 -52.57 40.03
CA ALA A 172 24.52 -52.31 41.04
C ALA A 172 24.23 -52.96 42.41
N GLU A 173 23.19 -53.80 42.51
CA GLU A 173 22.73 -54.45 43.75
C GLU A 173 22.46 -53.48 44.92
N GLN A 174 22.15 -52.22 44.60
CA GLN A 174 21.85 -51.21 45.61
C GLN A 174 20.48 -51.49 46.25
N PRO A 175 20.38 -51.55 47.59
CA PRO A 175 19.12 -51.83 48.25
C PRO A 175 18.14 -50.66 48.09
N GLN A 176 16.85 -50.98 47.95
CA GLN A 176 15.79 -50.00 47.65
C GLN A 176 15.69 -48.86 48.69
N ASN A 177 16.09 -49.09 49.94
CA ASN A 177 16.10 -48.08 51.00
C ASN A 177 17.19 -46.99 50.81
N GLN A 178 18.13 -47.22 49.90
CA GLN A 178 19.16 -46.25 49.49
C GLN A 178 18.89 -45.69 48.10
N SER A 179 17.83 -46.14 47.42
CA SER A 179 17.45 -45.64 46.10
C SER A 179 17.05 -44.17 46.20
N ILE A 180 17.52 -43.36 45.24
CA ILE A 180 17.11 -41.95 45.13
C ILE A 180 15.70 -41.84 44.53
N ASN A 181 15.21 -42.93 43.94
CA ASN A 181 13.95 -42.98 43.21
C ASN A 181 12.85 -43.64 44.03
N GLN A 182 11.64 -43.07 43.96
CA GLN A 182 10.49 -43.54 44.74
C GLN A 182 9.84 -44.83 44.20
N VAL A 183 10.18 -45.23 42.98
CA VAL A 183 9.46 -46.29 42.24
C VAL A 183 10.44 -47.34 41.75
N SER A 184 10.18 -48.62 42.03
CA SER A 184 11.03 -49.71 41.54
C SER A 184 10.91 -49.88 40.01
N ALA A 185 11.96 -50.40 39.37
CA ALA A 185 12.00 -50.63 37.93
C ALA A 185 10.79 -51.45 37.42
N ASP A 186 10.37 -52.48 38.16
CA ASP A 186 9.22 -53.33 37.79
C ASP A 186 7.88 -52.57 37.84
N LYS A 187 7.71 -51.67 38.81
CA LYS A 187 6.51 -50.81 38.93
C LYS A 187 6.50 -49.74 37.84
N ALA A 188 7.64 -49.12 37.55
CA ALA A 188 7.79 -48.13 36.49
C ALA A 188 7.48 -48.74 35.11
N LYS A 189 7.99 -49.95 34.81
CA LYS A 189 7.65 -50.68 33.58
C LYS A 189 6.15 -50.94 33.45
N LYS A 190 5.51 -51.44 34.50
CA LYS A 190 4.06 -51.70 34.50
C LYS A 190 3.23 -50.43 34.25
N GLN A 191 3.65 -49.31 34.83
CA GLN A 191 2.97 -48.02 34.64
C GLN A 191 3.16 -47.48 33.22
N LEU A 192 4.35 -47.62 32.64
CA LEU A 192 4.60 -47.28 31.22
C LEU A 192 3.71 -48.10 30.29
N ASP A 193 3.61 -49.42 30.50
CA ASP A 193 2.76 -50.30 29.69
C ASP A 193 1.27 -49.91 29.80
N GLN A 194 0.81 -49.58 31.01
CA GLN A 194 -0.56 -49.10 31.22
C GLN A 194 -0.83 -47.76 30.52
N ASN A 195 0.10 -46.80 30.63
CA ASN A 195 -0.04 -45.50 30.00
C ASN A 195 0.01 -45.62 28.47
N ASN A 196 0.91 -46.44 27.91
CA ASN A 196 0.98 -46.69 26.48
C ASN A 196 -0.31 -47.32 25.95
N ARG A 197 -0.93 -48.25 26.69
CA ARG A 197 -2.25 -48.80 26.32
C ARG A 197 -3.34 -47.73 26.32
N LYS A 198 -3.35 -46.83 27.32
CA LYS A 198 -4.31 -45.71 27.37
C LYS A 198 -4.10 -44.74 26.21
N ILE A 199 -2.85 -44.43 25.87
CA ILE A 199 -2.51 -43.61 24.70
C ILE A 199 -3.04 -44.25 23.43
N ALA A 200 -2.75 -45.54 23.19
CA ALA A 200 -3.24 -46.24 21.99
C ALA A 200 -4.77 -46.28 21.89
N ILE A 201 -5.48 -46.44 23.02
CA ILE A 201 -6.95 -46.36 23.06
C ILE A 201 -7.43 -44.94 22.72
N ALA A 202 -6.82 -43.91 23.29
CA ALA A 202 -7.15 -42.52 22.99
C ALA A 202 -6.89 -42.15 21.53
N GLU A 203 -5.76 -42.60 20.96
CA GLU A 203 -5.43 -42.43 19.54
C GLU A 203 -6.48 -43.09 18.62
N ALA A 204 -6.93 -44.30 18.96
CA ALA A 204 -7.98 -44.99 18.21
C ALA A 204 -9.33 -44.26 18.28
N LYS A 205 -9.69 -43.72 19.45
CA LYS A 205 -10.89 -42.88 19.61
C LYS A 205 -10.80 -41.60 18.79
N ILE A 206 -9.65 -40.92 18.83
CA ILE A 206 -9.41 -39.70 18.03
C ILE A 206 -9.57 -40.02 16.54
N SER A 207 -8.94 -41.10 16.06
CA SER A 207 -9.07 -41.51 14.65
C SER A 207 -10.52 -41.78 14.25
N THR A 208 -11.28 -42.47 15.11
CA THR A 208 -12.71 -42.74 14.89
C THR A 208 -13.53 -41.45 14.85
N ALA A 209 -13.32 -40.55 15.81
CA ALA A 209 -14.01 -39.26 15.89
C ALA A 209 -13.69 -38.33 14.70
N LYS A 210 -12.44 -38.34 14.22
CA LYS A 210 -12.03 -37.63 13.00
C LYS A 210 -12.82 -38.14 11.79
N GLN A 211 -12.92 -39.45 11.62
CA GLN A 211 -13.69 -40.06 10.52
C GLN A 211 -15.19 -39.80 10.65
N GLU A 212 -15.73 -39.77 11.87
CA GLU A 212 -17.13 -39.41 12.10
C GLU A 212 -17.42 -37.99 11.60
N ILE A 213 -16.59 -37.00 11.91
CA ILE A 213 -16.78 -35.62 11.43
C ILE A 213 -16.64 -35.55 9.90
N ILE A 214 -15.64 -36.19 9.32
CA ILE A 214 -15.36 -36.13 7.87
C ILE A 214 -16.49 -36.77 7.05
N SER A 215 -17.09 -37.85 7.56
CA SER A 215 -18.13 -38.62 6.86
C SER A 215 -19.53 -37.99 6.92
N LYS A 216 -19.73 -36.93 7.70
CA LYS A 216 -21.02 -36.22 7.76
C LYS A 216 -21.37 -35.53 6.43
N PRO A 217 -22.65 -35.44 6.08
CA PRO A 217 -23.07 -34.88 4.80
C PRO A 217 -22.66 -33.41 4.62
N GLU A 218 -22.64 -32.60 5.69
CA GLU A 218 -22.21 -31.19 5.64
C GLU A 218 -20.70 -31.10 5.33
N SER A 219 -19.90 -31.93 6.00
CA SER A 219 -18.46 -32.03 5.78
C SER A 219 -18.12 -32.50 4.37
N LEU A 220 -18.81 -33.54 3.88
CA LEU A 220 -18.61 -34.07 2.53
C LEU A 220 -18.92 -33.03 1.45
N ARG A 221 -19.92 -32.17 1.65
CA ARG A 221 -20.23 -31.06 0.72
C ARG A 221 -19.09 -30.06 0.64
N LEU A 222 -18.54 -29.62 1.77
CA LEU A 222 -17.38 -28.71 1.77
C LEU A 222 -16.17 -29.38 1.10
N ILE A 223 -15.87 -30.62 1.45
CA ILE A 223 -14.72 -31.35 0.90
C ILE A 223 -14.87 -31.51 -0.62
N ALA A 224 -16.04 -31.94 -1.10
CA ALA A 224 -16.30 -32.09 -2.53
C ALA A 224 -16.15 -30.74 -3.26
N TYR A 225 -16.66 -29.66 -2.66
CA TYR A 225 -16.50 -28.31 -3.20
C TYR A 225 -15.03 -27.88 -3.27
N LEU A 226 -14.26 -28.14 -2.22
CA LEU A 226 -12.82 -27.83 -2.17
C LEU A 226 -11.99 -28.65 -3.15
N GLN A 227 -12.40 -29.89 -3.44
CA GLN A 227 -11.71 -30.79 -4.37
C GLN A 227 -12.01 -30.47 -5.84
N ASP A 228 -13.03 -29.66 -6.13
CA ASP A 228 -13.33 -29.22 -7.49
C ASP A 228 -12.20 -28.33 -8.02
N GLN A 229 -11.41 -28.91 -8.92
CA GLN A 229 -10.28 -28.21 -9.54
C GLN A 229 -10.73 -27.09 -10.45
N SER A 230 -11.89 -27.20 -11.10
CA SER A 230 -12.39 -26.19 -12.02
C SER A 230 -12.78 -24.91 -11.27
N GLU A 231 -13.51 -25.06 -10.16
CA GLU A 231 -13.86 -23.96 -9.26
C GLU A 231 -12.61 -23.33 -8.65
N PHE A 232 -11.64 -24.14 -8.20
CA PHE A 232 -10.40 -23.62 -7.66
C PHE A 232 -9.58 -22.83 -8.68
N GLN A 233 -9.44 -23.31 -9.93
CA GLN A 233 -8.73 -22.56 -10.97
C GLN A 233 -9.45 -21.26 -11.35
N SER A 234 -10.79 -21.28 -11.40
CA SER A 234 -11.62 -20.09 -11.62
C SER A 234 -11.42 -19.05 -10.51
N LEU A 235 -11.47 -19.49 -9.25
CA LEU A 235 -11.20 -18.66 -8.07
C LEU A 235 -9.79 -18.07 -8.11
N LYS A 236 -8.78 -18.90 -8.38
CA LYS A 236 -7.38 -18.49 -8.46
C LYS A 236 -7.16 -17.45 -9.56
N SER A 237 -7.72 -17.67 -10.75
CA SER A 237 -7.61 -16.72 -11.86
C SER A 237 -8.28 -15.39 -11.51
N SER A 238 -9.48 -15.44 -10.93
CA SER A 238 -10.24 -14.26 -10.51
C SER A 238 -9.52 -13.46 -9.43
N TYR A 239 -8.94 -14.14 -8.44
CA TYR A 239 -8.12 -13.52 -7.39
C TYR A 239 -6.84 -12.89 -7.97
N GLN A 240 -6.13 -13.59 -8.85
CA GLN A 240 -4.92 -13.07 -9.49
C GLN A 240 -5.22 -11.84 -10.34
N GLN A 241 -6.33 -11.85 -11.10
CA GLN A 241 -6.77 -10.70 -11.86
C GLN A 241 -7.12 -9.52 -10.94
N ALA A 242 -7.88 -9.75 -9.87
CA ALA A 242 -8.21 -8.70 -8.90
C ALA A 242 -6.95 -8.13 -8.24
N SER A 243 -6.02 -8.98 -7.81
CA SER A 243 -4.73 -8.59 -7.22
C SER A 243 -3.87 -7.79 -8.19
N PHE A 244 -3.88 -8.15 -9.47
CA PHE A 244 -3.16 -7.43 -10.51
C PHE A 244 -3.73 -6.03 -10.77
N TRP A 245 -5.06 -5.88 -10.84
CA TRP A 245 -5.69 -4.59 -11.15
C TRP A 245 -5.85 -3.67 -9.95
N TYR A 246 -5.89 -4.21 -8.73
CA TYR A 246 -6.15 -3.45 -7.51
C TYR A 246 -5.23 -2.22 -7.33
N PRO A 247 -3.90 -2.31 -7.48
CA PRO A 247 -3.03 -1.13 -7.35
C PRO A 247 -3.37 0.00 -8.34
N THR A 248 -3.84 -0.34 -9.54
CA THR A 248 -4.23 0.67 -10.55
C THR A 248 -5.56 1.30 -10.22
N ILE A 249 -6.52 0.51 -9.78
CA ILE A 249 -7.82 1.03 -9.31
C ILE A 249 -7.60 1.97 -8.11
N GLN A 250 -6.76 1.56 -7.15
CA GLN A 250 -6.39 2.39 -6.01
C GLN A 250 -5.76 3.72 -6.43
N PHE A 251 -4.82 3.69 -7.38
CA PHE A 251 -4.20 4.90 -7.93
C PHE A 251 -5.23 5.79 -8.63
N LEU A 252 -6.16 5.22 -9.39
CA LEU A 252 -7.21 5.99 -10.08
C LEU A 252 -8.13 6.71 -9.09
N PHE A 253 -8.50 6.07 -7.98
CA PHE A 253 -9.28 6.72 -6.93
C PHE A 253 -8.51 7.85 -6.23
N GLN A 254 -7.25 7.61 -5.90
CA GLN A 254 -6.37 8.63 -5.31
C GLN A 254 -6.14 9.82 -6.26
N ALA A 255 -5.93 9.56 -7.56
CA ALA A 255 -5.83 10.58 -8.58
C ALA A 255 -7.17 11.31 -8.77
N GLY A 256 -8.29 10.58 -8.76
CA GLY A 256 -9.64 11.15 -8.82
C GLY A 256 -9.96 12.08 -7.65
N PHE A 257 -9.37 11.85 -6.47
CA PHE A 257 -9.45 12.75 -5.33
C PHE A 257 -8.55 13.99 -5.47
N LEU A 258 -7.29 13.82 -5.88
CA LEU A 258 -6.31 14.92 -5.95
C LEU A 258 -6.45 15.82 -7.18
N VAL A 259 -6.73 15.25 -8.35
CA VAL A 259 -6.76 16.00 -9.62
C VAL A 259 -7.78 17.14 -9.59
N PRO A 260 -9.03 16.96 -9.09
CA PRO A 260 -9.97 18.07 -8.95
C PRO A 260 -9.45 19.20 -8.07
N LEU A 261 -8.82 18.87 -6.93
CA LEU A 261 -8.22 19.86 -6.03
C LEU A 261 -7.10 20.65 -6.70
N ILE A 262 -6.24 19.98 -7.46
CA ILE A 262 -5.17 20.60 -8.25
C ILE A 262 -5.75 21.49 -9.35
N LEU A 263 -6.79 21.04 -10.06
CA LEU A 263 -7.45 21.81 -11.11
C LEU A 263 -8.11 23.07 -10.56
N ILE A 264 -8.80 22.98 -9.42
CA ILE A 264 -9.38 24.14 -8.73
C ILE A 264 -8.29 25.11 -8.30
N ALA A 265 -7.21 24.64 -7.67
CA ALA A 265 -6.08 25.45 -7.27
C ALA A 265 -5.44 26.19 -8.47
N LEU A 266 -5.25 25.47 -9.59
CA LEU A 266 -4.76 26.02 -10.85
C LEU A 266 -5.70 27.08 -11.43
N PHE A 267 -7.01 26.81 -11.43
CA PHE A 267 -8.02 27.71 -11.95
C PHE A 267 -8.06 29.01 -11.14
N VAL A 268 -8.12 28.91 -9.80
CA VAL A 268 -8.09 30.05 -8.88
C VAL A 268 -6.80 30.84 -9.03
N HIS A 269 -5.65 30.15 -9.16
CA HIS A 269 -4.37 30.80 -9.37
C HIS A 269 -4.33 31.61 -10.68
N ARG A 270 -4.78 31.02 -11.80
CA ARG A 270 -4.87 31.71 -13.09
C ARG A 270 -5.82 32.90 -13.04
N TYR A 271 -6.97 32.73 -12.38
CA TYR A 271 -7.95 33.80 -12.19
C TYR A 271 -7.38 34.96 -11.35
N ALA A 272 -6.74 34.65 -10.21
CA ALA A 272 -6.13 35.64 -9.32
C ALA A 272 -4.98 36.40 -10.00
N GLN A 273 -4.16 35.72 -10.81
CA GLN A 273 -3.13 36.39 -11.61
C GLN A 273 -3.71 37.35 -12.65
N ASN A 274 -4.78 36.95 -13.34
CA ASN A 274 -5.45 37.81 -14.32
C ASN A 274 -6.08 39.05 -13.66
N LYS A 275 -6.66 38.90 -12.46
CA LYS A 275 -7.30 39.98 -11.70
C LYS A 275 -6.35 40.74 -10.76
N ARG A 276 -5.07 40.37 -10.70
CA ARG A 276 -4.01 40.97 -9.86
C ARG A 276 -4.27 40.91 -8.34
N TYR A 277 -4.95 39.86 -7.87
CA TYR A 277 -5.11 39.60 -6.43
C TYR A 277 -3.84 38.94 -5.85
N GLY A 278 -2.90 39.76 -5.37
CA GLY A 278 -1.57 39.31 -4.90
C GLY A 278 -1.61 38.24 -3.80
N LEU A 279 -2.45 38.43 -2.78
CA LEU A 279 -2.60 37.49 -1.65
C LEU A 279 -3.23 36.16 -2.09
N VAL A 280 -4.31 36.20 -2.85
CA VAL A 280 -4.99 34.99 -3.36
C VAL A 280 -4.10 34.23 -4.34
N SER A 281 -3.31 34.95 -5.16
CA SER A 281 -2.32 34.32 -6.03
C SER A 281 -1.20 33.61 -5.26
N LEU A 282 -0.86 34.07 -4.06
CA LEU A 282 0.14 33.42 -3.19
C LEU A 282 -0.45 32.17 -2.52
N ILE A 283 -1.64 32.27 -1.93
CA ILE A 283 -2.29 31.14 -1.25
C ILE A 283 -2.59 30.01 -2.25
N SER A 284 -3.16 30.33 -3.41
CA SER A 284 -3.42 29.33 -4.46
C SER A 284 -2.16 28.68 -5.01
N TRP A 285 -1.02 29.39 -4.97
CA TRP A 285 0.28 28.84 -5.37
C TRP A 285 0.81 27.80 -4.37
N HIS A 286 0.75 28.10 -3.07
CA HIS A 286 1.14 27.15 -2.01
C HIS A 286 0.24 25.92 -2.02
N LEU A 287 -1.07 26.12 -2.09
CA LEU A 287 -2.05 25.05 -2.13
C LEU A 287 -1.87 24.12 -3.35
N LEU A 288 -1.53 24.68 -4.53
CA LEU A 288 -1.14 23.88 -5.69
C LEU A 288 0.09 23.02 -5.41
N VAL A 289 1.14 23.59 -4.81
CA VAL A 289 2.36 22.87 -4.46
C VAL A 289 2.08 21.73 -3.48
N ILE A 290 1.29 22.01 -2.44
CA ILE A 290 0.93 21.04 -1.39
C ILE A 290 0.21 19.85 -1.99
N PHE A 291 -0.74 20.06 -2.91
CA PHE A 291 -1.46 18.95 -3.55
C PHE A 291 -0.60 18.19 -4.57
N LEU A 292 0.40 18.85 -5.16
CA LEU A 292 1.30 18.20 -6.12
C LEU A 292 2.29 17.24 -5.46
N ILE A 293 2.69 17.51 -4.21
CA ILE A 293 3.65 16.66 -3.47
C ILE A 293 3.11 15.22 -3.29
N PRO A 294 1.91 14.99 -2.70
CA PRO A 294 1.34 13.64 -2.58
C PRO A 294 1.13 12.96 -3.94
N LEU A 295 0.69 13.70 -4.96
CA LEU A 295 0.50 13.14 -6.30
C LEU A 295 1.81 12.59 -6.87
N LEU A 296 2.90 13.35 -6.74
CA LEU A 296 4.20 12.94 -7.23
C LEU A 296 4.73 11.72 -6.48
N LEU A 297 4.56 11.67 -5.16
CA LEU A 297 4.92 10.49 -4.35
C LEU A 297 4.13 9.25 -4.78
N LYS A 298 2.81 9.38 -5.01
CA LYS A 298 1.98 8.26 -5.47
C LYS A 298 2.29 7.79 -6.89
N ILE A 299 2.66 8.71 -7.79
CA ILE A 299 3.14 8.33 -9.13
C ILE A 299 4.44 7.52 -9.01
N LEU A 300 5.36 7.90 -8.13
CA LEU A 300 6.61 7.16 -7.93
C LEU A 300 6.36 5.77 -7.32
N GLU A 301 5.49 5.68 -6.31
CA GLU A 301 5.07 4.42 -5.71
C GLU A 301 4.41 3.50 -6.74
N PHE A 302 3.50 4.04 -7.56
CA PHE A 302 2.88 3.31 -8.67
C PHE A 302 3.89 2.89 -9.73
N LEU A 303 4.93 3.69 -10.02
CA LEU A 303 5.96 3.30 -10.99
C LEU A 303 6.84 2.14 -10.47
N GLN A 304 7.03 2.06 -9.15
CA GLN A 304 7.81 1.00 -8.51
C GLN A 304 7.04 -0.31 -8.38
N ILE A 305 5.74 -0.24 -8.04
CA ILE A 305 4.93 -1.39 -7.63
C ILE A 305 3.84 -1.73 -8.66
N GLY A 306 3.53 -0.83 -9.59
CA GLY A 306 2.36 -0.89 -10.46
C GLY A 306 2.46 -1.81 -11.67
N ILE A 307 1.34 -1.89 -12.40
CA ILE A 307 1.08 -2.82 -13.52
C ILE A 307 2.20 -2.85 -14.56
N ILE A 308 2.76 -1.69 -14.91
CA ILE A 308 3.83 -1.58 -15.91
C ILE A 308 5.05 -2.42 -15.50
N PHE A 309 5.37 -2.45 -14.19
CA PHE A 309 6.49 -3.22 -13.68
C PHE A 309 6.25 -4.72 -13.78
N GLN A 310 5.09 -5.22 -13.33
CA GLN A 310 4.80 -6.66 -13.41
C GLN A 310 4.68 -7.15 -14.86
N PHE A 311 4.03 -6.36 -15.73
CA PHE A 311 3.94 -6.68 -17.16
C PHE A 311 5.33 -6.70 -17.83
N LEU A 312 6.16 -5.67 -17.60
CA LEU A 312 7.51 -5.61 -18.12
C LEU A 312 8.37 -6.77 -17.60
N ARG A 313 8.25 -7.13 -16.31
CA ARG A 313 8.93 -8.29 -15.73
C ARG A 313 8.51 -9.59 -16.40
N ASN A 314 7.22 -9.80 -16.60
CA ASN A 314 6.71 -11.02 -17.23
C ASN A 314 7.24 -11.13 -18.67
N VAL A 315 7.12 -10.07 -19.47
CA VAL A 315 7.64 -10.02 -20.85
C VAL A 315 9.16 -10.26 -20.89
N LEU A 316 9.94 -9.57 -20.04
CA LEU A 316 11.40 -9.75 -20.00
C LEU A 316 11.79 -11.14 -19.49
N SER A 317 11.08 -11.71 -18.53
CA SER A 317 11.36 -13.06 -18.02
C SER A 317 11.11 -14.14 -19.08
N THR A 318 10.08 -13.97 -19.91
CA THR A 318 9.79 -14.86 -21.05
C THR A 318 10.79 -14.70 -22.19
N LEU A 319 11.26 -13.48 -22.47
CA LEU A 319 12.26 -13.21 -23.52
C LEU A 319 13.70 -13.58 -23.13
N PHE A 320 14.08 -13.37 -21.87
CA PHE A 320 15.47 -13.49 -21.40
C PHE A 320 15.69 -14.60 -20.36
N GLY A 321 14.75 -15.54 -20.23
CA GLY A 321 14.96 -16.79 -19.48
C GLY A 321 15.31 -16.61 -17.99
N GLY A 322 14.81 -15.55 -17.35
CA GLY A 322 15.00 -15.32 -15.91
C GLY A 322 16.24 -14.51 -15.51
N LEU A 323 16.92 -13.80 -16.42
CA LEU A 323 17.97 -12.84 -16.08
C LEU A 323 17.39 -11.61 -15.33
N PHE A 324 17.12 -11.80 -14.03
CA PHE A 324 16.49 -10.81 -13.14
C PHE A 324 17.30 -9.51 -13.02
N PHE A 325 18.62 -9.58 -13.24
CA PHE A 325 19.49 -8.41 -13.14
C PHE A 325 19.19 -7.36 -14.22
N LEU A 326 18.81 -7.78 -15.43
CA LEU A 326 18.56 -6.89 -16.57
C LEU A 326 17.37 -5.95 -16.32
N ILE A 327 16.39 -6.42 -15.55
CA ILE A 327 15.21 -5.64 -15.15
C ILE A 327 15.62 -4.44 -14.29
N ASN A 328 16.57 -4.62 -13.37
CA ASN A 328 17.06 -3.54 -12.51
C ASN A 328 17.80 -2.45 -13.32
N TYR A 329 18.53 -2.83 -14.39
CA TYR A 329 19.17 -1.86 -15.28
C TYR A 329 18.16 -1.01 -16.07
N VAL A 330 17.08 -1.64 -16.56
CA VAL A 330 16.00 -0.92 -17.23
C VAL A 330 15.32 0.06 -16.26
N TYR A 331 15.12 -0.32 -15.01
CA TYR A 331 14.54 0.54 -13.98
C TYR A 331 15.40 1.78 -13.67
N ILE A 332 16.72 1.61 -13.55
CA ILE A 332 17.68 2.72 -13.38
C ILE A 332 17.54 3.74 -14.53
N PHE A 333 17.14 3.30 -15.72
CA PHE A 333 16.92 4.18 -16.87
C PHE A 333 15.51 4.80 -16.91
N ILE A 334 14.46 4.03 -16.59
CA ILE A 334 13.07 4.49 -16.66
C ILE A 334 12.77 5.59 -15.63
N VAL A 335 13.26 5.47 -14.39
CA VAL A 335 12.96 6.45 -13.32
C VAL A 335 13.44 7.87 -13.69
N PRO A 336 14.70 8.08 -14.11
CA PRO A 336 15.16 9.39 -14.57
C PRO A 336 14.41 9.90 -15.80
N VAL A 337 14.08 9.03 -16.76
CA VAL A 337 13.35 9.41 -17.98
C VAL A 337 11.93 9.87 -17.67
N ALA A 338 11.20 9.13 -16.82
CA ALA A 338 9.88 9.51 -16.36
C ALA A 338 9.93 10.82 -15.57
N GLY A 339 10.89 10.96 -14.65
CA GLY A 339 11.13 12.22 -13.94
C GLY A 339 11.38 13.40 -14.88
N PHE A 340 12.21 13.20 -15.91
CA PHE A 340 12.49 14.21 -16.94
C PHE A 340 11.23 14.56 -17.77
N ALA A 341 10.43 13.57 -18.14
CA ALA A 341 9.18 13.77 -18.87
C ALA A 341 8.19 14.61 -18.05
N VAL A 342 8.03 14.30 -16.76
CA VAL A 342 7.19 15.07 -15.82
C VAL A 342 7.69 16.51 -15.70
N ILE A 343 9.00 16.72 -15.54
CA ILE A 343 9.59 18.07 -15.49
C ILE A 343 9.29 18.85 -16.77
N LYS A 344 9.49 18.23 -17.94
CA LYS A 344 9.25 18.87 -19.25
C LYS A 344 7.76 19.19 -19.46
N PHE A 345 6.87 18.33 -18.99
CA PHE A 345 5.43 18.55 -18.99
C PHE A 345 5.05 19.78 -18.16
N PHE A 346 5.56 19.90 -16.92
CA PHE A 346 5.31 21.07 -16.07
C PHE A 346 5.88 22.37 -16.67
N GLN A 347 7.08 22.33 -17.26
CA GLN A 347 7.66 23.50 -17.92
C GLN A 347 6.79 23.98 -19.09
N ARG A 348 6.29 23.07 -19.94
CA ARG A 348 5.48 23.43 -21.11
C ARG A 348 4.10 23.95 -20.73
N PHE A 349 3.44 23.32 -19.75
CA PHE A 349 2.02 23.55 -19.47
C PHE A 349 1.75 24.62 -18.39
N VAL A 350 2.65 24.76 -17.41
CA VAL A 350 2.47 25.68 -16.27
C VAL A 350 3.37 26.92 -16.38
N PHE A 351 4.53 26.83 -17.05
CA PHE A 351 5.55 27.88 -17.03
C PHE A 351 6.17 28.17 -18.40
N ASN A 352 5.41 28.76 -19.33
CA ASN A 352 6.03 29.39 -20.49
C ASN A 352 6.39 30.86 -20.18
N PRO A 353 7.60 31.16 -19.65
CA PRO A 353 7.96 32.51 -19.22
C PRO A 353 7.97 33.51 -20.37
N LYS A 354 8.35 33.06 -21.57
CA LYS A 354 8.44 33.91 -22.76
C LYS A 354 7.06 34.39 -23.21
N ALA A 355 6.06 33.49 -23.21
CA ALA A 355 4.67 33.85 -23.49
C ALA A 355 4.07 34.78 -22.41
N GLN A 356 4.45 34.59 -21.13
CA GLN A 356 4.00 35.47 -20.05
C GLN A 356 4.61 36.88 -20.12
N ILE A 357 5.87 37.02 -20.55
CA ILE A 357 6.54 38.31 -20.73
C ILE A 357 5.92 39.07 -21.91
N ALA A 358 5.72 38.42 -23.06
CA ALA A 358 5.05 39.02 -24.22
C ALA A 358 3.64 39.53 -23.86
N LYS A 359 2.86 38.75 -23.10
CA LYS A 359 1.52 39.14 -22.64
C LYS A 359 1.53 40.31 -21.65
N LYS A 360 2.56 40.43 -20.80
CA LYS A 360 2.72 41.58 -19.89
C LYS A 360 3.04 42.86 -20.67
N LEU A 361 3.89 42.74 -21.69
CA LEU A 361 4.29 43.87 -22.53
C LEU A 361 3.12 44.40 -23.36
N GLN A 362 2.31 43.51 -23.94
CA GLN A 362 1.09 43.87 -24.67
C GLN A 362 0.08 44.65 -23.80
N ASN A 363 0.08 44.42 -22.49
CA ASN A 363 -0.82 45.08 -21.54
C ASN A 363 -0.18 46.29 -20.82
N SER A 364 0.90 46.85 -21.37
CA SER A 364 1.65 47.99 -20.79
C SER A 364 2.01 47.78 -19.32
N CYS A 365 2.55 46.60 -18.99
CA CYS A 365 2.98 46.28 -17.63
C CYS A 365 4.49 46.11 -17.54
N CYS A 366 5.07 46.49 -16.39
CA CYS A 366 6.48 46.26 -16.11
C CYS A 366 6.81 44.76 -16.20
N VAL A 367 7.89 44.42 -16.91
CA VAL A 367 8.34 43.04 -17.12
C VAL A 367 8.69 42.34 -15.79
N SER A 368 9.30 43.08 -14.86
CA SER A 368 9.73 42.59 -13.55
C SER A 368 8.57 42.48 -12.54
N CYS A 369 7.89 43.60 -12.22
CA CYS A 369 6.87 43.62 -11.15
C CYS A 369 5.43 43.41 -11.63
N GLY A 370 5.15 43.50 -12.94
CA GLY A 370 3.81 43.26 -13.51
C GLY A 370 2.77 44.35 -13.25
N LYS A 371 3.14 45.49 -12.64
CA LYS A 371 2.24 46.65 -12.48
C LYS A 371 2.11 47.42 -13.80
N LYS A 372 0.93 48.00 -14.04
CA LYS A 372 0.67 48.82 -15.23
C LYS A 372 1.53 50.09 -15.17
N ILE A 373 2.20 50.38 -16.27
CA ILE A 373 3.09 51.53 -16.43
C ILE A 373 2.58 52.37 -17.60
N ARG A 374 3.02 53.62 -17.71
CA ARG A 374 2.75 54.42 -18.91
C ARG A 374 3.65 53.92 -20.03
N ASN A 375 3.16 54.00 -21.26
CA ASN A 375 3.99 53.71 -22.42
C ASN A 375 5.16 54.71 -22.41
N HIS A 376 6.39 54.21 -22.58
CA HIS A 376 7.67 54.96 -22.56
C HIS A 376 8.34 55.21 -21.18
N ASP A 377 7.82 54.64 -20.08
CA ASP A 377 8.55 54.69 -18.79
C ASP A 377 9.84 53.84 -18.85
N ILE A 378 11.01 54.50 -18.85
CA ILE A 378 12.34 53.84 -18.91
C ILE A 378 12.60 52.99 -17.66
N TYR A 379 12.23 53.53 -16.49
CA TYR A 379 12.29 52.86 -15.20
C TYR A 379 10.87 52.62 -14.68
N CYS A 380 10.65 51.48 -14.02
CA CYS A 380 9.35 51.24 -13.39
C CYS A 380 9.18 52.10 -12.13
N PRO A 381 8.13 52.93 -12.02
CA PRO A 381 7.90 53.79 -10.84
C PRO A 381 7.56 52.98 -9.57
N HIS A 382 7.28 51.68 -9.70
CA HIS A 382 6.92 50.83 -8.57
C HIS A 382 8.05 49.91 -8.09
N CYS A 383 9.08 49.66 -8.90
CA CYS A 383 10.16 48.74 -8.52
C CYS A 383 11.56 49.16 -9.00
N GLY A 384 11.70 50.31 -9.66
CA GLY A 384 12.99 50.83 -10.14
C GLY A 384 13.63 50.04 -11.28
N TYR A 385 12.94 49.05 -11.84
CA TYR A 385 13.52 48.19 -12.87
C TYR A 385 13.67 48.91 -14.22
N HIS A 386 14.87 48.84 -14.80
CA HIS A 386 15.17 49.39 -16.13
C HIS A 386 14.66 48.47 -17.23
N GLN A 387 13.77 48.98 -18.09
CA GLN A 387 12.97 48.15 -18.99
C GLN A 387 13.58 47.98 -20.39
N TYR A 388 14.47 48.87 -20.79
CA TYR A 388 15.05 48.89 -22.13
C TYR A 388 16.52 48.46 -22.12
N VAL A 389 17.01 47.99 -23.25
CA VAL A 389 18.42 47.75 -23.57
C VAL A 389 18.67 48.26 -24.97
N GLU A 390 19.89 48.65 -25.24
CA GLU A 390 20.31 49.01 -26.58
C GLU A 390 20.49 47.75 -27.43
N CYS A 391 19.98 47.76 -28.66
CA CYS A 391 20.20 46.67 -29.61
C CYS A 391 21.61 46.78 -30.22
N GLN A 392 22.39 45.70 -30.18
CA GLN A 392 23.74 45.66 -30.77
C GLN A 392 23.77 45.86 -32.30
N ASN A 393 22.66 45.58 -33.00
CA ASN A 393 22.62 45.64 -34.46
C ASN A 393 22.08 46.98 -34.99
N CYS A 394 21.03 47.53 -34.37
CA CYS A 394 20.39 48.77 -34.84
C CYS A 394 20.53 49.95 -33.88
N HIS A 395 21.16 49.76 -32.71
CA HIS A 395 21.33 50.75 -31.65
C HIS A 395 20.02 51.37 -31.10
N ALA A 396 18.86 50.86 -31.53
CA ALA A 396 17.57 51.29 -31.01
C ALA A 396 17.28 50.66 -29.63
N SER A 397 16.54 51.38 -28.79
CA SER A 397 16.10 50.89 -27.48
C SER A 397 15.00 49.83 -27.63
N THR A 398 15.25 48.63 -27.11
CA THR A 398 14.35 47.47 -27.15
C THR A 398 14.21 46.87 -25.75
N TYR A 399 13.16 46.08 -25.47
CA TYR A 399 12.95 45.59 -24.10
C TYR A 399 13.94 44.48 -23.71
N ARG A 400 14.50 44.55 -22.49
CA ARG A 400 15.58 43.68 -21.99
C ARG A 400 15.35 42.17 -22.09
N ASP A 401 14.11 41.71 -21.93
CA ASP A 401 13.77 40.28 -21.82
C ASP A 401 13.01 39.73 -23.06
N LEU A 402 13.02 40.45 -24.19
CA LEU A 402 12.49 39.95 -25.46
C LEU A 402 13.53 39.06 -26.16
N SER A 403 13.06 38.06 -26.91
CA SER A 403 13.98 37.21 -27.69
C SER A 403 14.45 37.89 -28.99
N PHE A 404 13.76 38.93 -29.44
CA PHE A 404 14.05 39.65 -30.68
C PHE A 404 13.88 41.15 -30.46
N CYS A 405 14.68 41.95 -31.16
CA CYS A 405 14.51 43.40 -31.17
C CYS A 405 13.17 43.78 -31.80
N ASN A 406 12.42 44.66 -31.12
CA ASN A 406 11.16 45.21 -31.61
C ASN A 406 11.32 46.10 -32.86
N HIS A 407 12.51 46.65 -33.11
CA HIS A 407 12.80 47.54 -34.23
C HIS A 407 13.37 46.83 -35.46
N CYS A 408 14.34 45.94 -35.30
CA CYS A 408 15.05 45.30 -36.42
C CYS A 408 14.87 43.78 -36.51
N GLY A 409 14.16 43.16 -35.55
CA GLY A 409 13.95 41.71 -35.53
C GLY A 409 15.20 40.87 -35.24
N HIS A 410 16.36 41.50 -34.99
CA HIS A 410 17.59 40.78 -34.69
C HIS A 410 17.46 40.04 -33.34
N PRO A 411 17.88 38.76 -33.25
CA PRO A 411 17.84 38.02 -32.01
C PRO A 411 18.67 38.72 -30.94
N GLN A 412 18.10 38.84 -29.74
CA GLN A 412 18.83 39.34 -28.58
C GLN A 412 19.44 38.13 -27.86
N ASP A 413 20.65 37.73 -28.25
CA ASP A 413 21.38 36.73 -27.51
C ASP A 413 21.75 37.29 -26.14
N GLU A 414 21.58 36.47 -25.08
CA GLU A 414 21.71 36.87 -23.67
C GLU A 414 23.01 37.68 -23.44
N LEU A 415 22.89 39.01 -23.38
CA LEU A 415 23.97 39.89 -22.95
C LEU A 415 24.44 39.43 -21.56
N PRO A 416 25.75 39.25 -21.32
CA PRO A 416 26.26 38.86 -20.01
C PRO A 416 25.82 39.91 -18.99
N ASN A 417 25.33 39.45 -17.83
CA ASN A 417 25.09 40.29 -16.66
C ASN A 417 26.33 41.16 -16.39
N GLN A 418 26.29 42.41 -16.81
CA GLN A 418 27.14 43.46 -16.27
C GLN A 418 26.28 44.33 -15.37
N ASN A 419 26.78 44.48 -14.13
CA ASN A 419 26.41 45.31 -12.98
C ASN A 419 26.48 44.39 -11.75
N GLN A 420 27.52 44.43 -10.90
CA GLN A 420 27.84 45.52 -9.96
C GLN A 420 26.60 46.05 -9.23
#